data_AF-A0AAV4WUP3-F1
#
_entry.id   AF-A0AAV4WUP3-F1
#
_cell.length_a   1.000
_cell.length_b   1.000
_cell.length_c   1.000
_cell.angle_alpha   90.00
_cell.angle_beta   90.00
_cell.angle_gamma   90.00
#
_symmetry.space_group_name_H-M   'P 1'
#
loop_
_entity.id
_entity.type
_entity.pdbx_description
1 polymer ?
#
loop_
_entity_poly.entity_id
_entity_poly.type
_entity_poly.pdbx_seq_one_letter_code
_entity_poly.pdbx_strand_id
1 'polypeptide(L)'
;MKGKGSKEHWVIEIDPIIRKKLGGKRRILAGFSTYRFKDYVEPIQCFKCYRYGHTQGQCIEPEQCCSKCPAKHFYKTCKQDSARCRNCLESNSKLGTKYDGKHCAVANYCPAYQKDKLRVLKSTQYGPQVSYSL
;
A
#
# COMPACT_ATOMS: atom_id res chain seq x y z
N MET A 1 13.37 -3.14 0.12
CA MET A 1 13.01 -4.29 0.98
C MET A 1 13.18 -5.57 0.18
N LYS A 2 14.05 -6.49 0.63
CA LYS A 2 14.34 -7.74 -0.09
C LYS A 2 13.23 -8.77 0.17
N GLY A 3 12.56 -9.23 -0.89
CA GLY A 3 11.61 -10.35 -0.84
C GLY A 3 12.34 -11.70 -0.91
N LYS A 4 11.73 -12.78 -0.40
CA LYS A 4 12.26 -14.15 -0.49
C LYS A 4 12.36 -14.59 -1.97
N GLY A 5 13.59 -14.86 -2.42
CA GLY A 5 13.99 -15.24 -3.79
C GLY A 5 14.90 -14.18 -4.44
N SER A 6 15.77 -14.57 -5.39
CA SER A 6 16.66 -13.67 -6.17
C SER A 6 15.89 -12.80 -7.18
N LYS A 7 14.72 -12.27 -6.78
CA LYS A 7 13.93 -11.36 -7.59
C LYS A 7 14.39 -9.94 -7.29
N GLU A 8 15.09 -9.35 -8.25
CA GLU A 8 15.45 -7.95 -8.22
C GLU A 8 14.27 -7.10 -8.69
N HIS A 9 14.05 -5.99 -8.00
CA HIS A 9 13.03 -5.01 -8.35
C HIS A 9 13.73 -3.74 -8.82
N TRP A 10 13.47 -3.36 -10.07
CA TRP A 10 14.02 -2.17 -10.69
C TRP A 10 12.96 -1.06 -10.61
N VAL A 11 13.34 0.10 -10.08
CA VAL A 11 12.51 1.30 -10.09
C VAL A 11 13.09 2.22 -11.14
N ILE A 12 12.29 2.58 -12.12
CA ILE A 12 12.69 3.45 -13.23
C ILE A 12 11.73 4.63 -13.30
N GLU A 13 12.25 5.78 -13.68
CA GLU A 13 11.47 6.94 -14.05
C GLU A 13 11.12 6.85 -15.53
N ILE A 14 9.87 7.20 -15.89
CA ILE A 14 9.38 7.17 -17.26
C ILE A 14 8.54 8.41 -17.55
N ASP A 15 8.55 8.84 -18.80
CA ASP A 15 7.73 9.94 -19.27
C ASP A 15 6.21 9.64 -19.10
N PRO A 16 5.38 10.62 -18.73
CA PRO A 16 3.94 10.43 -18.51
C PRO A 16 3.20 9.85 -19.74
N ILE A 17 3.64 10.21 -20.95
CA ILE A 17 3.08 9.72 -22.22
C ILE A 17 3.40 8.23 -22.37
N ILE A 18 4.63 7.81 -22.05
CA ILE A 18 5.03 6.41 -22.05
C ILE A 18 4.21 5.64 -21.02
N ARG A 19 4.07 6.16 -19.79
CA ARG A 19 3.24 5.57 -18.74
C ARG A 19 1.80 5.36 -19.20
N LYS A 20 1.21 6.35 -19.89
CA LYS A 20 -0.15 6.26 -20.46
C LYS A 20 -0.24 5.16 -21.52
N LYS A 21 0.73 5.03 -22.42
CA LYS A 21 0.80 3.97 -23.44
C LYS A 21 1.00 2.57 -22.84
N LEU A 22 1.64 2.49 -21.67
CA LEU A 22 1.75 1.26 -20.89
C LEU A 22 0.47 0.91 -20.12
N GLY A 23 -0.49 1.84 -20.01
CA GLY A 23 -1.72 1.72 -19.25
C GLY A 23 -2.44 0.38 -19.49
N GLY A 24 -2.66 -0.37 -18.41
CA GLY A 24 -3.32 -1.68 -18.43
C GLY A 24 -2.42 -2.87 -18.75
N LYS A 25 -1.20 -2.67 -19.28
CA LYS A 25 -0.25 -3.76 -19.52
C LYS A 25 0.42 -4.21 -18.22
N ARG A 26 0.50 -5.53 -18.00
CA ARG A 26 1.18 -6.12 -16.83
C ARG A 26 2.62 -6.54 -17.11
N ARG A 27 3.02 -6.53 -18.38
CA ARG A 27 4.32 -7.01 -18.85
C ARG A 27 4.85 -6.07 -19.93
N ILE A 28 6.16 -5.84 -19.91
CA ILE A 28 6.89 -5.10 -20.94
C ILE A 28 7.98 -5.99 -21.52
N LEU A 29 8.22 -5.88 -22.83
CA LEU A 29 9.38 -6.46 -23.48
C LEU A 29 10.50 -5.43 -23.46
N ALA A 30 11.66 -5.79 -22.94
CA ALA A 30 12.86 -4.98 -22.98
C ALA A 30 14.06 -5.87 -23.37
N GLY A 31 14.73 -5.52 -24.46
CA GLY A 31 15.70 -6.42 -25.10
C GLY A 31 15.06 -7.78 -25.44
N PHE A 32 15.70 -8.86 -24.98
CA PHE A 32 15.25 -10.24 -25.21
C PHE A 32 14.43 -10.83 -24.06
N SER A 33 13.94 -10.00 -23.13
CA SER A 33 13.29 -10.47 -21.90
C SER A 33 11.98 -9.75 -21.61
N THR A 34 11.06 -10.47 -20.98
CA THR A 34 9.76 -9.93 -20.58
C THR A 34 9.70 -9.70 -19.08
N TYR A 35 9.44 -8.47 -18.67
CA TYR A 35 9.43 -8.04 -17.27
C TYR A 35 8.02 -7.77 -16.79
N ARG A 36 7.75 -8.05 -15.51
CA ARG A 36 6.51 -7.61 -14.86
C ARG A 36 6.65 -6.14 -14.51
N PHE A 37 5.71 -5.33 -14.98
CA PHE A 37 5.64 -3.91 -14.69
C PHE A 37 4.39 -3.61 -13.85
N LYS A 38 4.52 -2.67 -12.93
CA LYS A 38 3.41 -2.11 -12.15
C LYS A 38 3.77 -0.70 -11.72
N ASP A 39 2.77 0.16 -11.59
CA ASP A 39 2.95 1.46 -10.95
C ASP A 39 3.43 1.25 -9.49
N TYR A 40 4.50 1.93 -9.12
CA TYR A 40 4.99 1.93 -7.74
C TYR A 40 4.22 2.97 -6.95
N VAL A 41 3.19 2.52 -6.24
CA VAL A 41 2.37 3.36 -5.37
C VAL A 41 2.24 2.69 -4.01
N GLU A 42 2.64 3.38 -2.95
CA GLU A 42 2.53 2.91 -1.57
C GLU A 42 1.66 3.87 -0.77
N PRO A 43 0.54 3.40 -0.18
CA PRO A 43 -0.19 4.13 0.84
C PRO A 43 0.71 4.66 1.94
N ILE A 44 0.54 5.93 2.30
CA ILE A 44 1.14 6.47 3.51
C ILE A 44 0.48 5.74 4.69
N GLN A 45 1.27 5.02 5.49
CA GLN A 45 0.82 4.36 6.71
C GLN A 45 1.46 5.02 7.93
N CYS A 46 0.64 5.44 8.88
CA CYS A 46 1.13 6.06 10.11
C CYS A 46 1.83 5.03 11.01
N PHE A 47 3.08 5.29 11.41
CA PHE A 47 3.82 4.39 12.32
C PHE A 47 3.35 4.42 13.79
N LYS A 48 2.48 5.37 14.16
CA LYS A 48 1.89 5.48 15.49
C LYS A 48 0.57 4.73 15.62
N CYS A 49 -0.36 4.94 14.68
CA CYS A 49 -1.71 4.38 14.74
C CYS A 49 -1.99 3.26 13.72
N TYR A 50 -1.08 3.06 12.74
CA TYR A 50 -1.18 2.11 11.63
C TYR A 50 -2.34 2.33 10.65
N ARG A 51 -3.08 3.44 10.75
CA ARG A 51 -4.07 3.85 9.75
C ARG A 51 -3.39 4.46 8.52
N TYR A 52 -4.11 4.47 7.40
CA TYR A 52 -3.62 5.03 6.13
C TYR A 52 -3.93 6.52 6.00
N GLY A 53 -3.15 7.21 5.15
CA GLY A 53 -3.40 8.58 4.73
C GLY A 53 -2.66 9.68 5.49
N HIS A 54 -1.87 9.35 6.51
CA HIS A 54 -1.09 10.34 7.26
C HIS A 54 0.20 9.75 7.85
N THR A 55 1.17 10.63 8.11
CA THR A 55 2.44 10.27 8.74
C THR A 55 2.33 10.30 10.27
N GLN A 56 3.33 9.78 10.97
CA GLN A 56 3.39 9.85 12.44
C GLN A 56 3.36 11.29 12.97
N GLY A 57 4.02 12.24 12.28
CA GLY A 57 4.05 13.65 12.69
C GLY A 57 2.68 14.34 12.63
N GLN A 58 1.76 13.82 11.82
CA GLN A 58 0.38 14.33 11.68
C GLN A 58 -0.63 13.50 12.48
N CYS A 59 -0.16 12.55 13.29
CA CYS A 59 -1.04 11.63 13.99
C CYS A 59 -1.64 12.28 15.24
N ILE A 60 -2.96 12.30 15.32
CA ILE A 60 -3.71 12.82 16.47
C ILE A 60 -3.95 11.79 17.58
N GLU A 61 -3.64 10.51 17.34
CA GLU A 61 -3.77 9.50 18.39
C GLU A 61 -2.79 9.82 19.52
N PRO A 62 -3.22 9.86 20.79
CA PRO A 62 -2.35 10.24 21.90
C PRO A 62 -1.28 9.17 22.16
N GLU A 63 -1.64 7.90 22.02
CA GLU A 63 -0.81 6.75 22.38
C GLU A 63 -0.36 5.93 21.16
N GLN A 64 0.73 5.20 21.32
CA GLN A 64 1.18 4.21 20.35
C GLN A 64 0.17 3.05 20.25
N CYS A 65 -0.25 2.73 19.04
CA CYS A 65 -1.07 1.55 18.77
C CYS A 65 -0.19 0.32 18.52
N CYS A 66 -0.76 -0.87 18.72
CA CYS A 66 -0.09 -2.12 18.38
C CYS A 66 -0.28 -2.44 16.89
N SER A 67 0.77 -2.95 16.23
CA SER A 67 0.68 -3.43 14.84
C SER A 67 0.03 -4.82 14.74
N LYS A 68 0.10 -5.62 15.82
CA LYS A 68 -0.42 -6.99 15.87
C LYS A 68 -1.89 -7.04 16.27
N CYS A 69 -2.37 -6.11 17.11
CA CYS A 69 -3.73 -6.12 17.62
C CYS A 69 -4.36 -4.71 17.72
N PRO A 70 -5.68 -4.59 17.97
CA PRO A 70 -6.39 -3.32 17.98
C PRO A 70 -6.21 -2.48 19.26
N ALA A 71 -5.43 -2.96 20.22
CA ALA A 71 -5.18 -2.26 21.48
C ALA A 71 -4.10 -1.17 21.36
N LYS A 72 -4.03 -0.29 22.36
CA LYS A 72 -3.03 0.79 22.47
C LYS A 72 -1.87 0.31 23.34
N HIS A 73 -0.76 -0.04 22.71
CA HIS A 73 0.54 -0.38 23.30
C HIS A 73 1.56 -0.60 22.19
N PHE A 74 2.85 -0.65 22.54
CA PHE A 74 3.91 -0.96 21.59
C PHE A 74 3.93 -2.44 21.22
N TYR A 75 4.11 -2.78 19.94
CA TYR A 75 3.96 -4.17 19.47
C TYR A 75 4.86 -5.19 20.20
N LYS A 76 6.03 -4.77 20.71
CA LYS A 76 6.94 -5.65 21.48
C LYS A 76 6.37 -6.07 22.84
N THR A 77 5.43 -5.31 23.40
CA THR A 77 4.76 -5.63 24.68
C THR A 77 3.41 -6.33 24.47
N CYS A 78 3.10 -6.73 23.23
CA CYS A 78 1.83 -7.36 22.90
C CYS A 78 1.78 -8.81 23.39
N LYS A 79 0.79 -9.12 24.24
CA LYS A 79 0.54 -10.46 24.78
C LYS A 79 -0.48 -11.28 23.97
N GLN A 80 -0.96 -10.76 22.85
CA GLN A 80 -1.95 -11.46 22.01
C GLN A 80 -1.26 -12.49 21.13
N ASP A 81 -1.74 -13.73 21.13
CA ASP A 81 -1.18 -14.80 20.30
C ASP A 81 -1.53 -14.62 18.83
N SER A 82 -2.79 -14.28 18.55
CA SER A 82 -3.29 -14.07 17.18
C SER A 82 -3.22 -12.60 16.76
N ALA A 83 -2.90 -12.38 15.48
CA ALA A 83 -2.91 -11.05 14.89
C ALA A 83 -4.31 -10.65 14.44
N ARG A 84 -4.70 -9.40 14.71
CA ARG A 84 -5.97 -8.80 14.30
C ARG A 84 -5.73 -7.39 13.77
N CYS A 85 -5.99 -7.20 12.48
CA CYS A 85 -5.75 -5.96 11.76
C CYS A 85 -6.80 -4.91 12.13
N ARG A 86 -6.35 -3.82 12.74
CA ARG A 86 -7.20 -2.67 13.10
C ARG A 86 -7.94 -2.10 11.90
N ASN A 87 -7.27 -1.94 10.75
CA ASN A 87 -7.87 -1.34 9.57
C ASN A 87 -9.00 -2.22 8.99
N CYS A 88 -8.82 -3.54 8.98
CA CYS A 88 -9.89 -4.46 8.58
C CYS A 88 -11.07 -4.39 9.55
N LEU A 89 -10.81 -4.41 10.86
CA LEU A 89 -11.87 -4.33 11.88
C LEU A 89 -12.64 -3.01 11.81
N GLU A 90 -11.92 -1.90 11.66
CA GLU A 90 -12.52 -0.57 11.50
C GLU A 90 -13.38 -0.50 10.23
N SER A 91 -12.89 -1.03 9.11
CA SER A 91 -13.65 -1.11 7.86
C SER A 91 -14.90 -1.98 8.01
N ASN A 92 -14.79 -3.13 8.67
CA ASN A 92 -15.93 -4.02 8.88
C ASN A 92 -16.99 -3.37 9.77
N SER A 93 -16.56 -2.68 10.84
CA SER A 93 -17.47 -1.99 11.77
C SER A 93 -18.12 -0.75 11.16
N LYS A 94 -17.37 0.09 10.44
CA LYS A 94 -17.87 1.39 9.95
C LYS A 94 -18.49 1.31 8.56
N LEU A 95 -17.99 0.43 7.69
CA LEU A 95 -18.36 0.36 6.29
C LEU A 95 -19.07 -0.95 5.92
N GLY A 96 -19.32 -1.84 6.89
CA GLY A 96 -19.99 -3.11 6.65
C GLY A 96 -19.18 -4.09 5.76
N THR A 97 -17.87 -3.89 5.62
CA THR A 97 -17.04 -4.83 4.86
C THR A 97 -16.92 -6.18 5.58
N LYS A 98 -16.55 -7.22 4.82
CA LYS A 98 -16.30 -8.58 5.35
C LYS A 98 -14.84 -8.98 5.19
N TYR A 99 -13.92 -8.06 5.49
CA TYR A 99 -12.49 -8.32 5.38
C TYR A 99 -12.02 -9.30 6.44
N ASP A 100 -11.26 -10.31 6.04
CA ASP A 100 -10.52 -11.15 6.99
C ASP A 100 -9.43 -10.28 7.64
N GLY A 101 -9.55 -10.11 8.96
CA GLY A 101 -8.63 -9.33 9.76
C GLY A 101 -7.53 -10.13 10.43
N LYS A 102 -7.37 -11.45 10.16
CA LYS A 102 -6.40 -12.33 10.84
C LYS A 102 -4.94 -12.12 10.38
N HIS A 103 -4.45 -10.89 10.49
CA HIS A 103 -3.09 -10.48 10.13
C HIS A 103 -2.68 -9.18 10.84
N CYS A 104 -1.40 -8.84 10.82
CA CYS A 104 -0.90 -7.57 11.37
C CYS A 104 -1.27 -6.38 10.46
N ALA A 105 -1.44 -5.18 11.03
CA ALA A 105 -1.81 -3.97 10.29
C ALA A 105 -0.81 -3.55 9.19
N VAL A 106 0.42 -4.09 9.22
CA VAL A 106 1.50 -3.84 8.24
C VAL A 106 1.54 -4.88 7.11
N ALA A 107 0.61 -5.84 7.09
CA ALA A 107 0.56 -6.87 6.05
C ALA A 107 0.20 -6.25 4.68
N ASN A 108 1.06 -6.48 3.68
CA ASN A 108 0.84 -5.98 2.32
C ASN A 108 -0.32 -6.68 1.58
N TYR A 109 -0.78 -7.84 2.05
CA TYR A 109 -1.97 -8.51 1.52
C TYR A 109 -3.27 -8.07 2.20
N CYS A 110 -3.20 -7.15 3.17
CA CYS A 110 -4.37 -6.61 3.84
C CYS A 110 -5.36 -6.02 2.82
N PRO A 111 -6.65 -6.40 2.83
CA PRO A 111 -7.62 -5.87 1.88
C PRO A 111 -7.86 -4.36 2.07
N ALA A 112 -7.76 -3.85 3.30
CA ALA A 112 -7.81 -2.41 3.56
C ALA A 112 -6.59 -1.68 2.97
N TYR A 113 -5.39 -2.27 3.06
CA TYR A 113 -4.19 -1.75 2.39
C TYR A 113 -4.37 -1.74 0.86
N GLN A 114 -4.86 -2.83 0.28
CA GLN A 114 -5.07 -2.92 -1.17
C GLN A 114 -6.10 -1.89 -1.65
N LYS A 115 -7.18 -1.67 -0.89
CA LYS A 115 -8.15 -0.61 -1.16
C LYS A 115 -7.51 0.77 -1.12
N ASP A 116 -6.68 1.06 -0.12
CA ASP A 116 -6.00 2.36 -0.04
C ASP A 116 -4.96 2.54 -1.16
N LYS A 117 -4.25 1.47 -1.53
CA LYS A 117 -3.31 1.47 -2.67
C LYS A 117 -4.02 1.84 -3.98
N LEU A 118 -5.21 1.29 -4.21
CA LEU A 118 -6.04 1.64 -5.35
C LEU A 118 -6.55 3.09 -5.29
N ARG A 119 -6.91 3.59 -4.09
CA ARG A 119 -7.29 5.00 -3.89
C ARG A 119 -6.15 5.92 -4.29
N VAL A 120 -4.94 5.68 -3.75
CA VAL A 120 -3.76 6.50 -4.07
C VAL A 120 -3.48 6.43 -5.56
N LEU A 121 -3.44 5.24 -6.16
CA LEU A 121 -3.19 5.04 -7.59
C LEU A 121 -4.17 5.84 -8.48
N LYS A 122 -5.46 5.87 -8.12
CA LYS A 122 -6.48 6.64 -8.86
C LYS A 122 -6.31 8.14 -8.71
N SER A 123 -5.79 8.61 -7.58
CA SER A 123 -5.54 10.03 -7.33
C SER A 123 -4.16 10.51 -7.79
N THR A 124 -3.23 9.60 -8.11
CA THR A 124 -1.89 9.96 -8.56
C THR A 124 -1.95 10.60 -9.95
N GLN A 125 -1.59 11.88 -10.01
CA GLN A 125 -1.39 12.59 -11.27
C GLN A 125 0.06 12.38 -11.71
N TYR A 126 0.24 11.69 -12.84
CA TYR A 126 1.57 11.34 -13.36
C TYR A 126 2.18 12.45 -14.23
N GLY A 127 1.68 13.68 -14.18
CA GLY A 127 2.14 14.81 -15.00
C GLY A 127 1.10 15.31 -16.03
N PRO A 128 1.40 16.40 -16.74
CA PRO A 128 0.48 17.00 -17.72
C PRO A 128 0.20 16.04 -18.88
N GLN A 129 -1.06 15.96 -19.31
CA GLN A 129 -1.49 15.17 -20.46
C GLN A 129 -1.21 15.96 -21.74
N VAL A 130 0.06 16.08 -22.14
CA VAL A 130 0.42 16.85 -23.34
C VAL A 130 0.09 16.02 -24.59
N SER A 131 -0.87 16.48 -25.39
CA SER A 131 -1.12 15.95 -26.72
C SER A 131 -0.18 16.64 -27.70
N TYR A 132 0.82 15.92 -28.20
CA TYR A 132 1.50 16.36 -29.42
C TYR A 132 0.65 15.92 -30.61
N SER A 133 0.15 16.89 -31.36
CA SER A 133 -0.40 16.68 -32.70
C SER A 133 0.75 16.22 -33.59
N LEU A 134 0.60 15.05 -34.23
CA LEU A 134 1.47 14.61 -35.31
C LEU A 134 1.20 15.45 -36.57
#